data_AF-A0AAD5X2K1-F1
#
_entry.id   AF-A0AAD5X2K1-F1
#
_cell.length_a   1.000
_cell.length_b   1.000
_cell.length_c   1.000
_cell.angle_alpha   90.00
_cell.angle_beta   90.00
_cell.angle_gamma   90.00
#
_symmetry.space_group_name_H-M   'P 1'
#
loop_
_entity.id
_entity.type
_entity.pdbx_description
1 polymer ?
#
loop_
_entity_poly.entity_id
_entity_poly.type
_entity_poly.pdbx_seq_one_letter_code
_entity_poly.pdbx_strand_id
1 'polypeptide(L)'
;MENIAIEPILLVYYTYATYQIAGYEAPLLIYTYFITTFFLSKFLLSPLTRLVASRERAEGDLRFLHVNVRKEAESIAMVRGEKAERERLDGAFGVAMELQKRVVKMEGWLKVVTTGIDYVGSMMPYCVIAVPVFAGKYDDLP
;
A
#
# COMPACT_ATOMS: atom_id res chain seq x y z
N MET A 1 -11.96 13.45 8.89
CA MET A 1 -11.93 12.59 10.10
C MET A 1 -13.32 12.11 10.52
N GLU A 2 -14.42 12.71 10.03
CA GLU A 2 -15.79 12.23 10.34
C GLU A 2 -16.11 10.81 9.83
N ASN A 3 -15.46 10.32 8.76
CA ASN A 3 -15.81 9.03 8.17
C ASN A 3 -15.34 7.79 8.97
N ILE A 4 -14.25 7.87 9.73
CA ILE A 4 -13.66 6.70 10.42
C ILE A 4 -14.59 6.17 11.52
N ALA A 5 -15.36 7.06 12.17
CA ALA A 5 -16.31 6.67 13.20
C ALA A 5 -17.59 6.03 12.63
N ILE A 6 -17.96 6.38 11.40
CA ILE A 6 -19.22 5.98 10.77
C ILE A 6 -19.08 4.63 10.04
N GLU A 7 -17.90 4.35 9.49
CA GLU A 7 -17.56 3.09 8.80
C GLU A 7 -17.98 1.80 9.53
N PRO A 8 -17.67 1.59 10.84
CA PRO A 8 -18.10 0.36 11.52
C PRO A 8 -19.61 0.24 11.65
N ILE A 9 -20.32 1.36 11.83
CA ILE A 9 -21.79 1.39 11.91
C ILE A 9 -22.39 1.04 10.55
N LEU A 10 -21.87 1.63 9.47
CA LEU A 10 -22.31 1.30 8.11
C LEU A 10 -22.03 -0.15 7.76
N LEU A 11 -20.87 -0.70 8.13
CA LEU A 11 -20.52 -2.08 7.85
C LEU A 11 -21.50 -3.05 8.52
N VAL A 12 -21.87 -2.81 9.78
CA VAL A 12 -22.90 -3.61 10.47
C VAL A 12 -24.25 -3.46 9.79
N TYR A 13 -24.67 -2.23 9.48
CA TYR A 13 -25.94 -1.95 8.82
C TYR A 13 -26.05 -2.63 7.45
N TYR A 14 -25.04 -2.48 6.58
CA TYR A 14 -25.02 -3.07 5.25
C TYR A 14 -24.89 -4.60 5.29
N THR A 15 -24.12 -5.15 6.25
CA THR A 15 -24.08 -6.61 6.45
C THR A 15 -25.47 -7.15 6.77
N TYR A 16 -26.21 -6.48 7.66
CA TYR A 16 -27.58 -6.86 8.00
C TYR A 16 -28.53 -6.69 6.80
N ALA A 17 -28.44 -5.58 6.06
CA ALA A 17 -29.26 -5.36 4.88
C ALA A 17 -29.01 -6.43 3.79
N THR A 18 -27.74 -6.78 3.52
CA THR A 18 -27.38 -7.82 2.56
C THR A 18 -27.84 -9.20 3.01
N TYR A 19 -27.76 -9.51 4.31
CA TYR A 19 -28.30 -10.74 4.87
C TYR A 19 -29.80 -10.89 4.61
N GLN A 20 -30.58 -9.81 4.77
CA GLN A 20 -32.02 -9.86 4.54
C GLN A 20 -32.38 -10.07 3.07
N ILE A 21 -31.62 -9.48 2.15
CA ILE A 21 -31.88 -9.57 0.70
C ILE A 21 -31.47 -10.96 0.16
N ALA A 22 -30.20 -11.35 0.38
CA ALA A 22 -29.60 -12.49 -0.29
C ALA A 22 -29.41 -13.72 0.62
N GLY A 23 -29.69 -13.60 1.92
CA GLY A 23 -29.47 -14.68 2.89
C GLY A 23 -28.04 -14.70 3.45
N TYR A 24 -27.70 -15.74 4.21
CA TYR A 24 -26.41 -15.86 4.91
C TYR A 24 -25.20 -16.07 3.98
N GLU A 25 -25.43 -16.65 2.80
CA GLU A 25 -24.38 -16.95 1.81
C GLU A 25 -23.67 -15.68 1.30
N ALA A 26 -24.43 -14.58 1.18
CA ALA A 26 -23.92 -13.33 0.65
C ALA A 26 -22.90 -12.63 1.57
N PRO A 27 -23.19 -12.38 2.86
CA PRO A 27 -22.19 -11.89 3.80
C PRO A 27 -20.97 -12.81 3.90
N LEU A 28 -21.17 -14.14 3.92
CA LEU A 28 -20.08 -15.11 4.03
C LEU A 28 -19.09 -14.96 2.87
N LEU A 29 -19.61 -14.89 1.63
CA LEU A 29 -18.79 -14.69 0.44
C LEU A 29 -18.02 -13.35 0.49
N ILE A 30 -18.67 -12.27 0.90
CA ILE A 30 -18.01 -10.95 1.04
C ILE A 30 -16.89 -11.00 2.10
N TYR A 31 -17.13 -11.59 3.28
CA TYR A 31 -16.12 -11.67 4.33
C TYR A 31 -14.93 -12.56 3.93
N THR A 32 -15.17 -13.68 3.24
CA THR A 32 -14.06 -14.53 2.73
C THR A 32 -13.20 -13.78 1.71
N TYR A 33 -13.82 -13.02 0.81
CA TYR A 33 -13.10 -12.14 -0.11
C TYR A 33 -12.28 -11.07 0.62
N PHE A 34 -12.87 -10.41 1.62
CA PHE A 34 -12.15 -9.40 2.40
C PHE A 34 -10.95 -10.00 3.16
N ILE A 35 -11.12 -11.15 3.78
CA ILE A 35 -10.04 -11.82 4.53
C ILE A 35 -8.87 -12.19 3.58
N THR A 36 -9.18 -12.81 2.43
CA THR A 36 -8.15 -13.22 1.46
C THR A 36 -7.37 -12.02 0.90
N THR A 37 -8.08 -10.97 0.50
CA THR A 37 -7.48 -9.73 -0.05
C THR A 37 -6.72 -8.93 1.00
N PHE A 38 -7.18 -8.93 2.26
CA PHE A 38 -6.48 -8.34 3.40
C PHE A 38 -5.12 -9.02 3.62
N PHE A 39 -5.09 -10.36 3.68
CA PHE A 39 -3.83 -11.09 3.87
C PHE A 39 -2.87 -10.88 2.70
N LEU A 40 -3.37 -10.89 1.46
CA LEU A 40 -2.55 -10.62 0.26
C LEU A 40 -1.91 -9.23 0.31
N SER A 41 -2.71 -8.20 0.62
CA SER A 41 -2.23 -6.82 0.73
C SER A 41 -1.26 -6.64 1.89
N LYS A 42 -1.54 -7.27 3.05
CA LYS A 42 -0.67 -7.23 4.23
C LYS A 42 0.69 -7.87 3.95
N PHE A 43 0.71 -8.98 3.21
CA PHE A 43 1.94 -9.67 2.84
C PHE A 43 2.84 -8.79 1.96
N LEU A 44 2.29 -8.05 1.01
CA LEU A 44 3.04 -7.12 0.15
C LEU A 44 3.50 -5.85 0.89
N LEU A 45 2.71 -5.37 1.83
CA LEU A 45 3.03 -4.17 2.61
C LEU A 45 4.16 -4.40 3.62
N SER A 46 4.25 -5.60 4.21
CA SER A 46 5.27 -5.90 5.23
C SER A 46 6.72 -5.71 4.77
N PRO A 47 7.16 -6.19 3.59
CA PRO A 47 8.53 -5.94 3.12
C PRO A 47 8.74 -4.50 2.64
N LEU A 48 7.71 -3.85 2.09
CA LEU A 48 7.79 -2.47 1.60
C LEU A 48 8.16 -1.49 2.73
N THR A 49 7.52 -1.60 3.90
CA THR A 49 7.80 -0.71 5.04
C THR A 49 9.25 -0.77 5.52
N ARG A 50 9.86 -1.97 5.54
CA ARG A 50 11.28 -2.16 5.88
C ARG A 50 12.20 -1.52 4.85
N LEU A 51 11.83 -1.60 3.58
CA LEU A 51 12.60 -1.02 2.48
C LEU A 51 12.51 0.52 2.49
N VAL A 52 11.32 1.07 2.74
CA VAL A 52 11.11 2.52 2.91
C VAL A 52 11.95 3.04 4.07
N ALA A 53 11.94 2.37 5.23
CA ALA A 53 12.78 2.75 6.36
C ALA A 53 14.29 2.73 6.02
N SER A 54 14.74 1.79 5.20
CA SER A 54 16.14 1.73 4.74
C SER A 54 16.46 2.88 3.78
N ARG A 55 15.52 3.23 2.88
CA ARG A 55 15.63 4.37 1.97
C ARG A 55 15.68 5.69 2.74
N GLU A 56 14.86 5.87 3.77
CA GLU A 56 14.87 7.06 4.63
C GLU A 56 16.19 7.21 5.39
N ARG A 57 16.78 6.11 5.87
CA ARG A 57 18.11 6.13 6.50
C ARG A 57 19.20 6.57 5.52
N ALA A 58 19.25 5.98 4.32
CA ALA A 58 20.23 6.36 3.30
C ALA A 58 20.06 7.81 2.83
N GLU A 59 18.82 8.31 2.74
CA GLU A 59 18.55 9.72 2.47
C GLU A 59 19.00 10.62 3.62
N GLY A 60 18.82 10.18 4.87
CA GLY A 60 19.35 10.84 6.06
C GLY A 60 20.87 10.98 6.04
N ASP A 61 21.59 9.90 5.71
CA ASP A 61 23.05 9.89 5.61
C ASP A 61 23.55 10.85 4.51
N LEU A 62 22.90 10.87 3.35
CA LEU A 62 23.22 11.79 2.26
C LEU A 62 23.05 13.25 2.70
N ARG A 63 21.95 13.57 3.40
CA ARG A 63 21.68 14.92 3.93
C ARG A 63 22.70 15.31 5.00
N PHE A 64 23.08 14.37 5.86
CA PHE A 64 24.13 14.60 6.86
C PHE A 64 25.47 14.93 6.22
N LEU A 65 25.89 14.17 5.20
CA LEU A 65 27.12 14.44 4.45
C LEU A 65 27.08 15.84 3.81
N HIS A 66 25.97 16.23 3.17
CA HIS A 66 25.82 17.57 2.60
C HIS A 66 25.97 18.69 3.64
N VAL A 67 25.44 18.49 4.85
CA VAL A 67 25.60 19.45 5.94
C VAL A 67 27.06 19.52 6.39
N ASN A 68 27.76 18.40 6.49
CA ASN A 68 29.18 18.37 6.84
C ASN A 68 30.06 19.10 5.81
N VAL A 69 29.82 18.89 4.51
CA VAL A 69 30.56 19.60 3.46
C VAL A 69 30.37 21.12 3.58
N ARG A 70 29.14 21.57 3.88
CA ARG A 70 28.87 23.00 4.09
C ARG A 70 29.54 23.58 5.33
N LYS A 71 29.66 22.79 6.41
CA LYS A 71 30.30 23.23 7.65
C LYS A 71 31.82 23.30 7.51
N GLU A 72 32.42 22.28 6.90
CA GLU A 72 33.88 22.13 6.80
C GLU A 72 34.45 22.62 5.45
N ALA A 73 33.71 23.46 4.72
CA ALA A 73 34.06 23.88 3.37
C ALA A 73 35.45 24.55 3.29
N GLU A 74 35.82 25.35 4.29
CA GLU A 74 37.11 26.02 4.37
C GLU A 74 38.27 25.02 4.53
N SER A 75 38.11 24.04 5.42
CA SER A 75 39.09 22.97 5.65
C SER A 75 39.27 22.10 4.40
N ILE A 76 38.17 21.73 3.75
CA ILE A 76 38.19 20.96 2.49
C ILE A 76 38.92 21.74 1.39
N ALA A 77 38.67 23.05 1.27
CA ALA A 77 39.33 23.90 0.28
C ALA A 77 40.84 24.06 0.58
N MET A 78 41.21 24.23 1.85
CA MET A 78 42.60 24.36 2.30
C MET A 78 43.43 23.12 1.97
N VAL A 79 42.86 21.92 2.15
CA VAL A 79 43.53 20.63 1.87
C VAL A 79 43.34 20.19 0.41
N ARG A 80 42.57 20.93 -0.40
CA ARG A 80 42.18 20.56 -1.78
C ARG A 80 41.48 19.18 -1.84
N GLY A 81 40.67 18.87 -0.83
CA GLY A 81 39.99 17.59 -0.66
C GLY A 81 38.66 17.45 -1.42
N GLU A 82 38.29 18.41 -2.26
CA GLU A 82 36.99 18.46 -2.95
C GLU A 82 36.65 17.16 -3.70
N LYS A 83 37.61 16.60 -4.44
CA LYS A 83 37.38 15.38 -5.23
C LYS A 83 37.03 14.18 -4.35
N ALA A 84 37.75 14.00 -3.24
CA ALA A 84 37.51 12.89 -2.32
C ALA A 84 36.13 13.00 -1.65
N GLU A 85 35.74 14.21 -1.24
CA GLU A 85 34.44 14.43 -0.61
C GLU A 85 33.29 14.31 -1.63
N ARG A 86 33.52 14.70 -2.88
CA ARG A 86 32.58 14.47 -3.98
C ARG A 86 32.37 13.00 -4.27
N GLU A 87 33.45 12.21 -4.37
CA GLU A 87 33.35 10.75 -4.55
C GLU A 87 32.57 10.09 -3.42
N ARG A 88 32.78 10.56 -2.18
CA ARG A 88 32.02 10.10 -1.00
C ARG A 88 30.53 10.42 -1.10
N LEU A 89 30.18 11.64 -1.51
CA LEU A 89 28.79 12.06 -1.74
C LEU A 89 28.13 11.27 -2.87
N ASP A 90 28.83 11.09 -4.00
CA ASP A 90 28.34 10.33 -5.14
C ASP A 90 28.08 8.86 -4.77
N GLY A 91 28.94 8.26 -3.94
CA GLY A 91 28.73 6.92 -3.38
C GLY A 91 27.46 6.83 -2.52
N ALA A 92 27.29 7.76 -1.57
CA ALA A 92 26.08 7.81 -0.73
C ALA A 92 24.80 8.05 -1.55
N PHE A 93 24.88 8.91 -2.57
CA PHE A 93 23.78 9.18 -3.49
C PHE A 93 23.41 7.93 -4.31
N GLY A 94 24.40 7.17 -4.79
CA GLY A 94 24.18 5.92 -5.50
C GLY A 94 23.37 4.90 -4.68
N VAL A 95 23.71 4.74 -3.41
CA VAL A 95 22.98 3.86 -2.47
C VAL A 95 21.55 4.33 -2.26
N ALA A 96 21.35 5.62 -1.99
CA ALA A 96 20.00 6.18 -1.80
C ALA A 96 19.13 6.03 -3.05
N MET A 97 19.71 6.25 -4.23
CA MET A 97 19.03 6.10 -5.52
C MET A 97 18.65 4.64 -5.81
N GLU A 98 19.54 3.69 -5.51
CA GLU A 98 19.23 2.26 -5.68
C GLU A 98 18.08 1.82 -4.79
N LEU A 99 18.10 2.21 -3.51
CA LEU A 99 17.02 1.93 -2.57
C LEU A 99 15.70 2.56 -3.02
N GLN A 100 15.73 3.82 -3.49
CA GLN A 100 14.55 4.49 -4.03
C GLN A 100 13.96 3.75 -5.23
N LYS A 101 14.78 3.27 -6.17
CA LYS A 101 14.31 2.46 -7.31
C LYS A 101 13.64 1.17 -6.85
N ARG A 102 14.19 0.50 -5.84
CA ARG A 102 13.59 -0.72 -5.27
C ARG A 102 12.24 -0.42 -4.61
N VAL A 103 12.14 0.68 -3.85
CA VAL A 103 10.87 1.13 -3.24
C VAL A 103 9.83 1.39 -4.32
N VAL A 104 10.15 2.20 -5.33
CA VAL A 104 9.22 2.54 -6.42
C VAL A 104 8.73 1.29 -7.16
N LYS A 105 9.61 0.30 -7.40
CA LYS A 105 9.22 -0.97 -8.04
C LYS A 105 8.24 -1.76 -7.17
N MET A 106 8.46 -1.83 -5.86
CA MET A 106 7.56 -2.53 -4.93
C MET A 106 6.24 -1.79 -4.74
N GLU A 107 6.26 -0.47 -4.64
CA GLU A 107 5.04 0.37 -4.59
C GLU A 107 4.21 0.22 -5.86
N GLY A 108 4.87 0.18 -7.03
CA GLY A 108 4.21 -0.09 -8.30
C GLY A 108 3.49 -1.44 -8.28
N TRP A 109 4.16 -2.49 -7.79
CA TRP A 109 3.54 -3.81 -7.65
C TRP A 109 2.37 -3.81 -6.66
N LEU A 110 2.54 -3.20 -5.49
CA LEU A 110 1.47 -3.07 -4.51
C LEU A 110 0.25 -2.38 -5.14
N LYS A 111 0.47 -1.28 -5.86
CA LYS A 111 -0.60 -0.52 -6.53
C LYS A 111 -1.32 -1.36 -7.57
N VAL A 112 -0.61 -2.14 -8.38
CA VAL A 112 -1.24 -3.05 -9.36
C VAL A 112 -2.14 -4.06 -8.66
N VAL A 113 -1.66 -4.67 -7.56
CA VAL A 113 -2.44 -5.67 -6.82
C VAL A 113 -3.66 -5.04 -6.16
N THR A 114 -3.51 -3.93 -5.45
CA THR A 114 -4.64 -3.26 -4.77
C THR A 114 -5.66 -2.76 -5.79
N THR A 115 -5.21 -2.19 -6.90
CA THR A 115 -6.12 -1.74 -7.98
C THR A 115 -6.88 -2.92 -8.58
N GLY A 116 -6.22 -4.07 -8.79
CA GLY A 116 -6.89 -5.30 -9.24
C GLY A 116 -7.95 -5.79 -8.25
N ILE A 117 -7.64 -5.77 -6.95
CA ILE A 117 -8.59 -6.09 -5.87
C ILE A 117 -9.78 -5.12 -5.88
N ASP A 118 -9.56 -3.82 -6.08
CA ASP A 118 -10.65 -2.84 -6.12
C ASP A 118 -11.58 -3.09 -7.31
N TYR A 119 -11.02 -3.40 -8.49
CA TYR A 119 -11.81 -3.75 -9.67
C TYR A 119 -12.61 -5.05 -9.48
N VAL A 120 -12.01 -6.11 -8.94
CA VAL A 120 -12.73 -7.35 -8.62
C VAL A 120 -13.81 -7.10 -7.56
N GLY A 121 -13.50 -6.30 -6.54
CA GLY A 121 -14.43 -5.91 -5.49
C GLY A 121 -15.64 -5.16 -6.03
N SER A 122 -15.46 -4.32 -7.05
CA SER A 122 -16.56 -3.64 -7.74
C SER A 122 -17.53 -4.59 -8.45
N MET A 123 -17.07 -5.79 -8.83
CA MET A 123 -17.90 -6.82 -9.48
C MET A 123 -18.62 -7.76 -8.48
N MET A 124 -18.18 -7.78 -7.21
CA MET A 124 -18.72 -8.67 -6.18
C MET A 124 -20.25 -8.58 -5.95
N PRO A 125 -20.89 -7.40 -5.97
CA PRO A 125 -22.35 -7.31 -5.80
C PRO A 125 -23.13 -8.11 -6.84
N TYR A 126 -22.62 -8.21 -8.08
CA TYR A 126 -23.26 -9.00 -9.13
C TYR A 126 -23.18 -10.50 -8.84
N CYS A 127 -22.04 -10.96 -8.34
CA CYS A 127 -21.87 -12.36 -7.91
C CYS A 127 -22.80 -12.71 -6.74
N VAL A 128 -22.96 -11.77 -5.80
CA VAL A 128 -23.84 -11.93 -4.63
C VAL A 128 -25.31 -12.07 -5.02
N ILE A 129 -25.78 -11.32 -6.02
CA ILE A 129 -27.16 -11.39 -6.51
C ILE A 129 -27.40 -12.61 -7.38
N ALA A 130 -26.37 -13.12 -8.08
CA ALA A 130 -26.50 -14.31 -8.90
C ALA A 130 -26.95 -15.54 -8.07
N VAL A 131 -26.42 -15.71 -6.85
CA VAL A 131 -26.75 -16.85 -5.96
C VAL A 131 -28.26 -16.96 -5.67
N PRO A 132 -28.95 -15.95 -5.11
CA PRO A 132 -30.38 -16.03 -4.83
C PRO A 132 -31.25 -16.08 -6.10
N VAL A 133 -30.80 -15.51 -7.22
CA VAL A 133 -31.49 -15.60 -8.51
C VAL A 133 -31.50 -17.03 -9.04
N PHE A 134 -30.34 -17.70 -9.09
CA PHE A 134 -30.26 -19.10 -9.53
C PHE A 134 -30.79 -20.10 -8.51
N ALA A 135 -30.91 -19.71 -7.24
CA ALA A 135 -31.56 -20.51 -6.20
C ALA A 135 -33.11 -20.48 -6.27
N GLY A 136 -33.69 -19.83 -7.29
CA GLY A 136 -35.14 -19.79 -7.51
C GLY A 136 -35.92 -18.91 -6.52
N LYS A 137 -35.23 -18.12 -5.69
CA LYS A 137 -35.87 -17.27 -4.66
C LYS A 137 -36.70 -16.13 -5.27
N TYR A 138 -36.55 -15.89 -6.56
CA TYR A 138 -37.27 -14.89 -7.34
C TYR A 138 -38.20 -15.51 -8.40
N ASP A 139 -38.34 -16.84 -8.47
CA ASP A 139 -39.18 -17.52 -9.48
C ASP A 139 -40.69 -17.33 -9.23
N ASP A 140 -41.08 -16.94 -8.01
CA ASP A 140 -42.48 -16.72 -7.61
C ASP A 140 -42.93 -15.25 -7.74
N LEU A 141 -42.11 -14.35 -8.29
CA LEU A 141 -42.54 -12.97 -8.56
C LEU A 141 -43.26 -12.88 -9.91
N PRO A 142 -44.43 -12.22 -9.97
CA PRO A 142 -45.26 -12.11 -11.17
C PRO A 142 -44.61 -11.26 -12.28
#